data_AF-A0A937VH85-F1
#
_entry.id   AF-A0A937VH85-F1
#
_cell.length_a   1.000
_cell.length_b   1.000
_cell.length_c   1.000
_cell.angle_alpha   90.00
_cell.angle_beta   90.00
_cell.angle_gamma   90.00
#
_symmetry.space_group_name_H-M   'P 1'
#
loop_
_entity.id
_entity.type
_entity.pdbx_description
1 polymer ?
#
loop_
_entity_poly.entity_id
_entity_poly.type
_entity_poly.pdbx_seq_one_letter_code
_entity_poly.pdbx_strand_id
1 'polypeptide(L)' 'MPTPRQRLILFDLAAPAYLLRDNFDDVLAAGSVNGTYAVPGPGTRTVTDAESKLSLSGGVLSISGGKAAPAYGDP' A
#
# COMPACT_ATOMS: atom_id res chain seq x y z
N MET A 1 -42.52 36.76 -10.62
CA MET A 1 -41.97 35.52 -10.03
C MET A 1 -40.66 35.23 -10.73
N PRO A 2 -39.48 35.30 -10.07
CA PRO A 2 -38.21 35.05 -10.75
C PRO A 2 -38.03 33.55 -11.01
N THR A 3 -37.67 33.20 -12.25
CA THR A 3 -37.41 31.82 -12.68
C THR A 3 -36.08 31.33 -12.10
N PRO A 4 -36.01 30.13 -11.50
CA PRO A 4 -34.74 29.61 -11.01
C PRO A 4 -33.81 29.33 -12.20
N ARG A 5 -32.59 29.89 -12.15
CA ARG A 5 -31.51 29.56 -13.10
C ARG A 5 -30.69 28.42 -12.51
N GLN A 6 -30.85 27.22 -13.08
CA GLN A 6 -30.06 26.06 -12.67
C GLN A 6 -28.63 26.20 -13.21
N ARG A 7 -27.65 26.17 -12.30
CA ARG A 7 -26.22 26.19 -12.65
C ARG A 7 -25.72 24.75 -12.65
N LEU A 8 -25.55 24.17 -13.84
CA LEU A 8 -24.97 22.84 -14.02
C LEU A 8 -23.48 22.90 -13.66
N ILE A 9 -23.12 22.37 -12.49
CA ILE A 9 -21.70 22.15 -12.13
C ILE A 9 -21.34 20.77 -12.69
N LEU A 10 -20.59 20.78 -13.80
CA LEU A 10 -19.96 19.57 -14.33
C LEU A 10 -18.76 19.26 -13.43
N PHE A 11 -18.89 18.27 -12.55
CA PHE A 11 -17.73 17.74 -11.83
C PHE A 11 -16.91 16.91 -12.83
N ASP A 12 -15.70 17.36 -13.16
CA ASP A 12 -14.72 16.48 -13.79
C ASP A 12 -14.44 15.33 -12.80
N LEU A 13 -14.92 14.13 -13.12
CA LEU A 13 -14.69 12.90 -12.36
C LEU A 13 -13.31 12.29 -12.66
N ALA A 14 -12.31 13.11 -13.01
CA ALA A 14 -10.94 12.64 -13.03
C ALA A 14 -10.60 12.23 -11.59
N ALA A 15 -10.56 10.92 -11.34
CA ALA A 15 -10.53 10.36 -10.00
C ALA A 15 -9.44 11.04 -9.17
N PRO A 16 -9.75 11.58 -7.96
CA PRO A 16 -8.71 12.09 -7.08
C PRO A 16 -7.74 10.95 -6.76
N ALA A 17 -6.51 11.05 -7.24
CA ALA A 17 -5.43 10.13 -6.89
C ALA A 17 -4.95 10.47 -5.48
N TYR A 18 -5.34 9.65 -4.50
CA TYR A 18 -4.92 9.81 -3.11
C TYR A 18 -3.51 9.24 -2.91
N LEU A 19 -2.67 10.03 -2.22
CA LEU A 19 -1.30 9.66 -1.87
C LEU A 19 -1.28 8.44 -0.94
N LEU A 20 -0.35 7.52 -1.24
CA LEU A 20 0.03 6.39 -0.42
C LEU A 20 0.73 6.91 0.85
N ARG A 21 -0.02 7.23 1.90
CA ARG A 21 0.51 7.23 3.26
C ARG A 21 0.19 5.87 3.82
N ASP A 22 1.21 5.09 4.08
CA ASP A 22 1.13 3.85 4.84
C ASP A 22 2.14 4.02 5.96
N ASN A 23 1.64 4.09 7.19
CA ASN A 23 2.50 4.27 8.35
C ASN A 23 3.03 2.93 8.88
N PHE A 24 2.53 1.80 8.35
CA PHE A 24 2.89 0.46 8.81
C PHE A 24 2.59 0.26 10.31
N ASP A 25 1.45 0.80 10.77
CA ASP A 25 1.02 0.69 12.17
C ASP A 25 0.56 -0.74 12.53
N ASP A 26 0.36 -1.60 11.54
CA ASP A 26 0.05 -3.01 11.70
C ASP A 26 1.30 -3.90 11.67
N VAL A 27 1.20 -5.03 12.36
CA VAL A 27 2.26 -6.05 12.40
C VAL A 27 1.89 -7.15 11.41
N LEU A 28 2.67 -7.26 10.33
CA LEU A 28 2.50 -8.30 9.31
C LEU A 28 3.80 -9.08 9.14
N ALA A 29 3.70 -10.41 9.26
CA ALA A 29 4.81 -11.31 9.05
C ALA A 29 5.26 -11.31 7.57
N ALA A 30 6.50 -11.75 7.36
CA ALA A 30 7.05 -11.83 6.02
C ALA A 30 6.26 -12.79 5.12
N GLY A 31 6.09 -12.41 3.84
CA GLY A 31 5.24 -13.12 2.89
C GLY A 31 3.73 -12.87 3.06
N SER A 32 3.29 -12.16 4.11
CA SER A 32 1.86 -11.88 4.37
C SER A 32 1.44 -10.44 4.06
N VAL A 33 2.34 -9.60 3.52
CA VAL A 33 2.09 -8.17 3.34
C VAL A 33 1.31 -7.86 2.05
N ASN A 34 1.54 -8.62 0.98
CA ASN A 34 0.85 -8.39 -0.30
C ASN A 34 -0.66 -8.59 -0.17
N GLY A 35 -1.43 -7.65 -0.73
CA GLY A 35 -2.90 -7.69 -0.72
C GLY A 35 -3.56 -7.25 0.59
N THR A 36 -2.77 -6.81 1.59
CA THR A 36 -3.32 -6.26 2.84
C THR A 36 -3.67 -4.79 2.69
N TYR A 37 -4.47 -4.23 3.60
CA TYR A 37 -4.81 -2.81 3.59
C TYR A 37 -3.64 -1.95 4.08
N ALA A 38 -3.38 -0.79 3.45
CA ALA A 38 -2.47 0.20 4.01
C ALA A 38 -3.00 0.74 5.35
N VAL A 39 -2.11 1.02 6.31
CA VAL A 39 -2.49 1.46 7.67
C VAL A 39 -1.65 2.67 8.10
N PRO A 40 -2.27 3.84 8.32
CA PRO A 40 -3.65 4.17 8.00
C PRO A 40 -3.83 4.26 6.47
N GLY A 41 -4.99 3.83 5.97
CA GLY A 41 -5.29 3.84 4.54
C GLY A 41 -5.47 5.23 3.94
N PRO A 42 -5.91 5.34 2.67
CA PRO A 42 -6.63 4.32 1.90
C PRO A 42 -5.74 3.40 1.03
N GLY A 43 -6.31 2.26 0.62
CA GLY A 43 -5.74 1.39 -0.42
C GLY A 43 -5.31 0.00 0.07
N THR A 44 -4.92 -0.84 -0.88
CA THR A 44 -4.29 -2.15 -0.64
C THR A 44 -2.82 -2.10 -1.02
N ARG A 45 -1.98 -2.74 -0.23
CA ARG A 45 -0.56 -2.92 -0.52
C ARG A 45 -0.39 -3.89 -1.66
N THR A 46 0.32 -3.47 -2.70
CA THR A 46 0.79 -4.35 -3.77
C THR A 46 2.28 -4.56 -3.57
N VAL A 47 2.67 -5.79 -3.20
CA VAL A 47 4.05 -6.13 -2.86
C VAL A 47 4.54 -7.27 -3.75
N THR A 48 5.67 -7.04 -4.42
CA THR A 48 6.40 -8.08 -5.14
C THR A 48 7.53 -8.60 -4.25
N ASP A 49 7.23 -9.62 -3.45
CA ASP A 49 8.18 -10.28 -2.55
C ASP A 49 8.21 -11.78 -2.85
N ALA A 50 9.08 -12.18 -3.77
CA ALA A 50 9.20 -13.58 -4.20
C ALA A 50 9.81 -14.47 -3.12
N GLU A 51 10.47 -13.90 -2.12
CA GLU A 51 11.26 -14.62 -1.13
C GLU A 51 10.68 -14.57 0.29
N SER A 52 9.52 -13.94 0.48
CA SER A 52 8.88 -13.76 1.78
C SER A 52 9.82 -13.09 2.80
N LYS A 53 10.39 -11.94 2.42
CA LYS A 53 11.41 -11.20 3.17
C LYS A 53 10.92 -9.86 3.72
N LEU A 54 9.79 -9.35 3.24
CA LEU A 54 9.24 -8.05 3.66
C LEU A 54 8.24 -8.24 4.79
N SER A 55 8.50 -7.62 5.94
CA SER A 55 7.61 -7.61 7.11
C SER A 55 7.33 -6.18 7.57
N LEU A 56 6.21 -6.01 8.28
CA LEU A 56 5.81 -4.74 8.90
C LEU A 56 5.73 -4.93 10.41
N SER A 57 6.33 -4.02 11.18
CA SER A 57 6.16 -3.98 12.63
C SER A 57 6.59 -2.63 13.20
N GLY A 58 5.84 -2.13 14.19
CA GLY A 58 6.21 -0.94 14.95
C GLY A 58 6.35 0.34 14.11
N GLY A 59 5.55 0.48 13.04
CA GLY A 59 5.64 1.63 12.14
C GLY A 59 6.80 1.55 11.13
N VAL A 60 7.40 0.36 10.98
CA VAL A 60 8.60 0.15 10.16
C VAL A 60 8.38 -1.00 9.19
N LEU A 61 8.74 -0.77 7.93
CA LEU A 61 8.95 -1.80 6.94
C LEU A 61 10.37 -2.35 7.07
N SER A 62 10.50 -3.66 7.22
CA SER A 62 11.80 -4.34 7.33
C SER A 62 11.96 -5.39 6.23
N ILE A 63 13.16 -5.41 5.64
CA ILE A 63 13.55 -6.39 4.61
C ILE A 63 14.77 -7.13 5.14
N SER A 64 14.64 -8.45 5.32
CA SER A 64 15.79 -9.28 5.68
C SER A 64 16.69 -9.52 4.47
N GLY A 65 18.00 -9.48 4.66
CA GLY A 65 18.98 -9.82 3.61
C GLY A 65 19.12 -11.33 3.38
N GLY A 66 19.86 -11.67 2.31
CA GLY A 66 20.17 -13.04 1.94
C GLY A 66 18.99 -13.81 1.35
N LYS A 67 19.32 -14.83 0.57
CA LYS A 67 18.34 -15.65 -0.15
C LYS A 67 17.46 -16.44 0.81
N ALA A 68 16.17 -16.62 0.49
CA ALA A 68 15.29 -17.52 1.27
C ALA A 68 15.82 -18.97 1.32
N ALA A 69 16.37 -19.43 0.22
CA ALA A 69 17.01 -20.74 0.10
C ALA A 69 18.46 -20.55 -0.40
N PRO A 70 19.44 -20.43 0.52
CA PRO A 70 20.85 -20.31 0.17
C PRO A 70 21.35 -21.56 -0.57
N ALA A 71 22.15 -21.36 -1.62
CA ALA A 71 22.88 -22.41 -2.31
C ALA A 71 24.33 -22.46 -1.82
N TYR A 72 24.96 -23.62 -1.99
CA TYR A 72 26.40 -23.75 -1.74
C TYR A 72 27.18 -22.77 -2.64
N GLY A 73 27.99 -21.91 -2.02
CA GLY A 73 28.77 -20.88 -2.72
C GLY A 73 28.11 -19.51 -2.79
N ASP A 74 26.93 -19.31 -2.20
CA ASP A 74 26.40 -17.97 -1.96
C ASP A 74 27.32 -17.22 -0.96
N PRO A 75 27.61 -15.92 -1.19
CA PRO A 75 28.46 -15.11 -0.31
C PRO A 75 27.85 -14.86 1.08
#